data_AF-A0A837F6F0-F1
#
_entry.id   AF-A0A837F6F0-F1
#
_cell.length_a   1.000
_cell.length_b   1.000
_cell.length_c   1.000
_cell.angle_alpha   90.00
_cell.angle_beta   90.00
_cell.angle_gamma   90.00
#
_symmetry.space_group_name_H-M   'P 1'
#
loop_
_entity.id
_entity.type
_entity.pdbx_description
1 polymer ?
#
loop_
_entity_poly.entity_id
_entity_poly.type
_entity_poly.pdbx_seq_one_letter_code
_entity_poly.pdbx_strand_id
1 'polypeptide(L)'
;MQSKINWIDNLRGIACLMVVMIHTTTWYVTNAHSISPVNWDVANVLNSASRVSVPLFFMISGFLFFGERSAQPRHFIRIVSCLLFYSAISLLYIVLFTSINAERSLLNLLQKPVFYHLWFFFAIIVIYLVSPLIQVKNVNGKMLLALMVVIGIVANPNTVSQKIDGFEWLPVNLYITGDTFYYVLYGMLGRGIGMMETQKRGINWLCAAAFLVGVFIISRGTLHELQWRGNFADTWYLYCGPMVFICAISLLTLVKNTLNARPLPVLGFISRHSLGIYGFHALVIHALRTRGVELKSWPVLDIVWIFTVTLVVSLLLSMLLQRIDTRRFVS
;
A
#
# COMPACT_ATOMS: atom_id res chain seq x y z
N MET A 1 10.40 -29.82 7.56
CA MET A 1 9.34 -28.99 6.95
C MET A 1 9.60 -27.55 7.35
N GLN A 2 9.92 -26.67 6.39
CA GLN A 2 10.13 -25.25 6.66
C GLN A 2 8.84 -24.68 7.28
N SER A 3 8.87 -24.22 8.53
CA SER A 3 7.71 -23.64 9.18
C SER A 3 7.21 -22.48 8.31
N LYS A 4 6.03 -22.64 7.70
CA LYS A 4 5.42 -21.55 6.93
C LYS A 4 5.20 -20.39 7.88
N ILE A 5 5.74 -19.24 7.50
CA ILE A 5 5.60 -18.00 8.26
C ILE A 5 4.21 -17.44 7.92
N ASN A 6 3.21 -17.90 8.67
CA ASN A 6 1.79 -17.73 8.32
C ASN A 6 1.34 -16.26 8.38
N TRP A 7 1.97 -15.43 9.22
CA TRP A 7 1.63 -14.02 9.32
C TRP A 7 1.82 -13.27 8.00
N ILE A 8 2.73 -13.72 7.12
CA ILE A 8 2.97 -13.10 5.82
C ILE A 8 1.74 -13.25 4.92
N ASP A 9 1.13 -14.43 4.88
CA ASP A 9 -0.05 -14.66 4.06
C ASP A 9 -1.25 -13.87 4.58
N ASN A 10 -1.41 -13.80 5.90
CA ASN A 10 -2.45 -12.99 6.53
C ASN A 10 -2.25 -11.49 6.25
N LEU A 11 -1.02 -10.99 6.42
CA LEU A 11 -0.69 -9.59 6.18
C LEU A 11 -0.86 -9.21 4.71
N ARG A 12 -0.46 -10.09 3.78
CA ARG A 12 -0.67 -9.89 2.33
C ARG A 12 -2.16 -9.81 2.00
N GLY A 13 -2.98 -10.66 2.59
CA GLY A 13 -4.44 -10.62 2.44
C GLY A 13 -5.03 -9.29 2.94
N ILE A 14 -4.62 -8.84 4.13
CA ILE A 14 -5.05 -7.56 4.71
C ILE A 14 -4.63 -6.38 3.81
N ALA A 15 -3.35 -6.33 3.42
CA ALA A 15 -2.83 -5.28 2.55
C ALA A 15 -3.57 -5.24 1.21
N CYS A 16 -3.89 -6.40 0.61
CA CYS A 16 -4.65 -6.48 -0.62
C CYS A 16 -6.07 -5.89 -0.48
N LEU A 17 -6.79 -6.21 0.59
CA LEU A 17 -8.09 -5.61 0.89
C LEU A 17 -7.97 -4.09 1.05
N MET A 18 -6.95 -3.61 1.77
CA MET A 18 -6.71 -2.19 1.97
C MET A 18 -6.40 -1.45 0.65
N VAL A 19 -5.69 -2.04 -0.31
CA VAL A 19 -5.49 -1.43 -1.64
C VAL A 19 -6.83 -1.17 -2.33
N VAL A 20 -7.72 -2.16 -2.35
CA VAL A 20 -9.06 -2.01 -2.94
C VAL A 20 -9.82 -0.90 -2.21
N MET A 21 -9.77 -0.87 -0.87
CA MET A 21 -10.44 0.16 -0.07
C MET A 21 -9.94 1.58 -0.35
N ILE A 22 -8.63 1.80 -0.51
CA ILE A 22 -8.08 3.11 -0.92
C ILE A 22 -8.78 3.57 -2.20
N HIS A 23 -8.76 2.74 -3.24
CA HIS A 23 -9.28 3.15 -4.54
C HIS A 23 -10.80 3.26 -4.59
N THR A 24 -11.52 2.46 -3.81
CA THR A 24 -12.97 2.60 -3.65
C THR A 24 -13.35 3.94 -3.01
N THR A 25 -12.56 4.40 -2.04
CA THR A 25 -12.82 5.64 -1.29
C THR A 25 -12.23 6.89 -1.93
N THR A 26 -11.29 6.76 -2.88
CA THR A 26 -10.61 7.90 -3.54
C THR A 26 -11.59 8.92 -4.11
N TRP A 27 -12.61 8.48 -4.86
CA TRP A 27 -13.57 9.39 -5.48
C TRP A 27 -14.29 10.26 -4.44
N TYR A 28 -14.68 9.68 -3.29
CA TYR A 28 -15.32 10.42 -2.21
C TYR A 28 -14.41 11.47 -1.59
N VAL A 29 -13.15 11.12 -1.34
CA VAL A 29 -12.21 12.04 -0.67
C VAL A 29 -11.79 13.18 -1.60
N THR A 30 -11.66 12.93 -2.91
CA THR A 30 -11.28 13.96 -3.91
C THR A 30 -12.43 14.85 -4.33
N ASN A 31 -13.67 14.41 -4.17
CA ASN A 31 -14.87 15.16 -4.57
C ASN A 31 -15.63 15.69 -3.34
N ALA A 32 -14.89 16.22 -2.36
CA ALA A 32 -15.42 16.64 -1.06
C ALA A 32 -16.64 17.58 -1.15
N HIS A 33 -16.64 18.51 -2.12
CA HIS A 33 -17.72 19.47 -2.33
C HIS A 33 -19.04 18.85 -2.81
N SER A 34 -19.00 17.64 -3.37
CA SER A 34 -20.17 16.92 -3.85
C SER A 34 -20.74 15.94 -2.82
N ILE A 35 -20.09 15.81 -1.66
CA ILE A 35 -20.39 14.79 -0.65
C ILE A 35 -20.67 15.47 0.68
N SER A 36 -21.69 14.99 1.40
CA SER A 36 -21.96 15.49 2.75
C SER A 36 -20.75 15.29 3.68
N PRO A 37 -20.49 16.19 4.64
CA PRO A 37 -19.32 16.09 5.55
C PRO A 37 -19.19 14.74 6.26
N VAL A 38 -20.30 14.15 6.71
CA VAL A 38 -20.31 12.85 7.40
C VAL A 38 -19.83 11.71 6.50
N ASN A 39 -20.39 11.62 5.28
CA ASN A 39 -19.99 10.60 4.31
C ASN A 39 -18.55 10.78 3.83
N TRP A 40 -18.10 12.02 3.67
CA TRP A 40 -16.70 12.32 3.36
C TRP A 40 -15.79 11.85 4.49
N ASP A 41 -16.16 12.10 5.75
CA ASP A 41 -15.34 11.72 6.90
C ASP A 41 -15.23 10.19 7.05
N VAL A 42 -16.31 9.45 6.78
CA VAL A 42 -16.27 7.98 6.72
C VAL A 42 -15.28 7.51 5.64
N ALA A 43 -15.35 8.06 4.43
CA ALA A 43 -14.42 7.72 3.37
C ALA A 43 -12.97 8.08 3.74
N ASN A 44 -12.77 9.24 4.36
CA ASN A 44 -11.48 9.73 4.84
C ASN A 44 -10.86 8.79 5.89
N VAL A 45 -11.62 8.35 6.90
CA VAL A 45 -11.15 7.41 7.92
C VAL A 45 -10.79 6.05 7.30
N LEU A 46 -11.65 5.51 6.42
CA LEU A 46 -11.39 4.23 5.75
C LEU A 46 -10.15 4.31 4.84
N ASN A 47 -9.99 5.42 4.12
CA ASN A 47 -8.84 5.65 3.26
C ASN A 47 -7.55 5.77 4.10
N SER A 48 -7.58 6.59 5.15
CA SER A 48 -6.49 6.78 6.12
C SER A 48 -6.02 5.45 6.73
N ALA A 49 -6.95 4.61 7.17
CA ALA A 49 -6.66 3.28 7.73
C ALA A 49 -6.01 2.34 6.72
N SER A 50 -6.27 2.55 5.43
CA SER A 50 -5.82 1.67 4.34
C SER A 50 -4.49 2.11 3.73
N ARG A 51 -4.00 3.33 4.03
CA ARG A 51 -2.74 3.89 3.46
C ARG A 51 -1.50 3.05 3.73
N VAL A 52 -1.50 2.24 4.78
CA VAL A 52 -0.40 1.32 5.10
C VAL A 52 -0.25 0.16 4.12
N SER A 53 -1.25 -0.12 3.28
CA SER A 53 -1.27 -1.26 2.36
C SER A 53 0.01 -1.40 1.50
N VAL A 54 0.42 -0.33 0.82
CA VAL A 54 1.61 -0.31 -0.03
C VAL A 54 2.90 -0.51 0.78
N PRO A 55 3.16 0.27 1.86
CA PRO A 55 4.26 -0.01 2.79
C PRO A 55 4.34 -1.47 3.24
N LEU A 56 3.21 -2.10 3.60
CA LEU A 56 3.17 -3.49 4.02
C LEU A 56 3.66 -4.46 2.94
N PHE A 57 3.36 -4.23 1.66
CA PHE A 57 3.90 -5.04 0.56
C PHE A 57 5.42 -4.91 0.41
N PHE A 58 5.97 -3.71 0.62
CA PHE A 58 7.42 -3.52 0.65
C PHE A 58 8.05 -4.23 1.85
N MET A 59 7.45 -4.12 3.03
CA MET A 59 7.91 -4.80 4.24
C MET A 59 7.89 -6.33 4.08
N ILE A 60 6.83 -6.89 3.49
CA ILE A 60 6.73 -8.33 3.16
C ILE A 60 7.87 -8.73 2.20
N SER A 61 8.09 -7.94 1.16
CA SER A 61 9.12 -8.23 0.16
C SER A 61 10.53 -8.17 0.75
N GLY A 62 10.83 -7.16 1.57
CA GLY A 62 12.10 -7.06 2.28
C GLY A 62 12.30 -8.19 3.28
N PHE A 63 11.25 -8.60 4.02
CA PHE A 63 11.34 -9.77 4.90
C PHE A 63 11.78 -11.05 4.17
N LEU A 64 11.29 -11.23 2.94
CA LEU A 64 11.59 -12.39 2.10
C LEU A 64 12.96 -12.30 1.40
N PHE A 65 13.41 -11.10 1.01
CA PHE A 65 14.55 -10.92 0.12
C PHE A 65 15.76 -10.13 0.68
N PHE A 66 15.65 -9.44 1.81
CA PHE A 66 16.79 -8.74 2.45
C PHE A 66 17.47 -9.58 3.54
N GLY A 67 17.48 -10.90 3.36
CA GLY A 67 18.11 -11.87 4.26
C GLY A 67 19.19 -12.66 3.54
N GLU A 68 19.35 -13.94 3.91
CA GLU A 68 20.27 -14.86 3.22
C GLU A 68 19.83 -15.19 1.79
N ARG A 69 18.54 -15.01 1.49
CA ARG A 69 17.95 -15.21 0.18
C ARG A 69 17.70 -13.85 -0.45
N SER A 70 18.15 -13.65 -1.67
CA SER A 70 17.89 -12.47 -2.49
C SER A 70 16.93 -12.78 -3.65
N ALA A 71 16.47 -11.74 -4.33
CA ALA A 71 15.63 -11.89 -5.51
C ALA A 71 16.41 -12.53 -6.67
N GLN A 72 15.97 -13.71 -7.07
CA GLN A 72 16.47 -14.44 -8.25
C GLN A 72 15.85 -13.94 -9.58
N PRO A 73 16.48 -14.21 -10.75
CA PRO A 73 15.99 -13.79 -12.07
C PRO A 73 14.53 -14.14 -12.37
N ARG A 74 14.05 -15.31 -11.91
CA ARG A 74 12.65 -15.72 -12.07
C ARG A 74 11.65 -14.72 -11.48
N HIS A 75 12.02 -14.02 -10.40
CA HIS A 75 11.14 -13.04 -9.76
C HIS A 75 11.08 -11.74 -10.57
N PHE A 76 12.18 -11.36 -11.22
CA PHE A 76 12.20 -10.24 -12.16
C PHE A 76 11.38 -10.55 -13.40
N ILE A 77 11.56 -11.74 -13.99
CA ILE A 77 10.74 -12.19 -15.13
C ILE A 77 9.27 -12.11 -14.76
N ARG A 78 8.88 -12.62 -13.58
CA ARG A 78 7.50 -12.53 -13.11
C ARG A 78 7.00 -11.09 -13.03
N ILE A 79 7.74 -10.16 -12.40
CA ILE A 79 7.31 -8.76 -12.29
C ILE A 79 7.17 -8.12 -13.68
N VAL A 80 8.16 -8.29 -14.54
CA VAL A 80 8.15 -7.70 -15.89
C VAL A 80 7.00 -8.29 -16.70
N SER A 81 6.78 -9.61 -16.66
CA SER A 81 5.63 -10.25 -17.29
C SER A 81 4.30 -9.71 -16.77
N CYS A 82 4.17 -9.52 -15.44
CA CYS A 82 2.98 -8.92 -14.85
C CYS A 82 2.77 -7.48 -15.34
N LEU A 83 3.82 -6.66 -15.29
CA LEU A 83 3.77 -5.27 -15.72
C LEU A 83 3.33 -5.18 -17.19
N LEU A 84 3.94 -5.97 -18.08
CA LEU A 84 3.57 -5.99 -19.50
C LEU A 84 2.14 -6.49 -19.71
N PHE A 85 1.74 -7.57 -19.04
CA PHE A 85 0.40 -8.15 -19.17
C PHE A 85 -0.69 -7.20 -18.69
N TYR A 86 -0.57 -6.65 -17.47
CA TYR A 86 -1.56 -5.72 -16.94
C TYR A 86 -1.52 -4.36 -17.65
N SER A 87 -0.37 -3.94 -18.19
CA SER A 87 -0.30 -2.77 -19.08
C SER A 87 -1.05 -3.01 -20.38
N ALA A 88 -0.89 -4.19 -21.01
CA ALA A 88 -1.61 -4.55 -22.22
C ALA A 88 -3.13 -4.60 -21.99
N ILE A 89 -3.58 -5.20 -20.90
CA ILE A 89 -5.01 -5.22 -20.53
C ILE A 89 -5.51 -3.80 -20.27
N SER A 90 -4.74 -2.97 -19.55
CA SER A 90 -5.12 -1.58 -19.28
C SER A 90 -5.21 -0.76 -20.56
N LEU A 91 -4.29 -0.96 -21.50
CA LEU A 91 -4.30 -0.29 -22.80
C LEU A 91 -5.51 -0.74 -23.64
N LEU A 92 -5.78 -2.05 -23.68
CA LEU A 92 -6.96 -2.58 -24.35
C LEU A 92 -8.25 -1.98 -23.75
N TYR A 93 -8.32 -1.91 -22.43
CA TYR A 93 -9.45 -1.29 -21.74
C TYR A 93 -9.60 0.20 -22.11
N ILE A 94 -8.50 0.96 -22.13
CA ILE A 94 -8.48 2.37 -22.53
C ILE A 94 -9.02 2.53 -23.96
N VAL A 95 -8.51 1.74 -24.92
CA VAL A 95 -8.90 1.82 -26.33
C VAL A 95 -10.38 1.47 -26.54
N LEU A 96 -10.89 0.46 -25.83
CA LEU A 96 -12.25 -0.03 -26.02
C LEU A 96 -13.31 0.77 -25.27
N PHE A 97 -12.98 1.36 -24.12
CA PHE A 97 -13.97 1.91 -23.18
C PHE A 97 -13.73 3.37 -22.79
N THR A 98 -12.67 4.01 -23.28
CA THR A 98 -12.37 5.41 -22.96
C THR A 98 -12.01 6.19 -24.22
N SER A 99 -12.19 7.51 -24.20
CA SER A 99 -11.75 8.41 -25.26
C SER A 99 -10.30 8.92 -25.06
N ILE A 100 -9.53 8.27 -24.18
CA ILE A 100 -8.15 8.69 -23.85
C ILE A 100 -7.21 8.28 -24.99
N ASN A 101 -6.29 9.17 -25.35
CA ASN A 101 -5.35 8.93 -26.44
C ASN A 101 -4.33 7.82 -26.07
N ALA A 102 -4.55 6.62 -26.63
CA ALA A 102 -3.73 5.44 -26.43
C ALA A 102 -2.28 5.62 -26.92
N GLU A 103 -2.05 6.45 -27.94
CA GLU A 103 -0.73 6.73 -28.50
C GLU A 103 0.20 7.37 -27.47
N ARG A 104 -0.30 8.36 -26.71
CA ARG A 104 0.47 9.00 -25.63
C ARG A 104 0.81 8.04 -24.49
N SER A 105 -0.07 7.06 -24.23
CA SER A 105 0.17 6.02 -23.21
C SER A 105 1.25 5.04 -23.67
N LEU A 106 1.34 4.77 -24.97
CA LEU A 106 2.37 3.90 -25.56
C LEU A 106 3.73 4.58 -25.61
N LEU A 107 3.79 5.86 -26.03
CA LEU A 107 5.03 6.65 -26.10
C LEU A 107 5.71 6.81 -24.73
N ASN A 108 4.92 6.82 -23.65
CA ASN A 108 5.42 7.03 -22.29
C ASN A 108 5.45 5.76 -21.43
N LEU A 109 5.30 4.56 -22.01
CA LEU A 109 5.11 3.31 -21.27
C LEU A 109 6.25 2.98 -20.29
N LEU A 110 7.47 3.46 -20.59
CA LEU A 110 8.64 3.29 -19.73
C LEU A 110 8.78 4.38 -18.66
N GLN A 111 8.26 5.59 -18.91
CA GLN A 111 8.33 6.70 -17.94
C GLN A 111 7.12 6.76 -17.01
N LYS A 112 5.96 6.30 -17.44
CA LYS A 112 4.70 6.38 -16.70
C LYS A 112 3.91 5.08 -16.82
N PRO A 113 3.29 4.61 -15.72
CA PRO A 113 2.43 3.44 -15.79
C PRO A 113 1.21 3.72 -16.68
N VAL A 114 0.78 2.72 -17.47
CA VAL A 114 -0.40 2.84 -18.35
C VAL A 114 -1.68 3.15 -17.56
N PHE A 115 -1.77 2.65 -16.34
CA PHE A 115 -2.84 2.96 -15.40
C PHE A 115 -2.27 3.26 -14.03
N TYR A 116 -2.93 4.14 -13.27
CA TYR A 116 -2.36 4.73 -12.06
C TYR A 116 -1.86 3.70 -11.05
N HIS A 117 -2.48 2.53 -10.92
CA HIS A 117 -2.13 1.55 -9.89
C HIS A 117 -0.84 0.82 -10.22
N LEU A 118 -0.46 0.66 -11.50
CA LEU A 118 0.68 -0.16 -11.94
C LEU A 118 2.05 0.40 -11.52
N TRP A 119 2.10 1.63 -11.00
CA TRP A 119 3.33 2.26 -10.50
C TRP A 119 4.10 1.39 -9.50
N PHE A 120 3.40 0.60 -8.67
CA PHE A 120 4.04 -0.22 -7.65
C PHE A 120 4.96 -1.29 -8.25
N PHE A 121 4.72 -1.76 -9.48
CA PHE A 121 5.64 -2.67 -10.16
C PHE A 121 7.00 -2.03 -10.45
N PHE A 122 7.04 -0.72 -10.75
CA PHE A 122 8.31 -0.01 -10.94
C PHE A 122 9.07 0.10 -9.61
N ALA A 123 8.35 0.45 -8.54
CA ALA A 123 8.95 0.59 -7.21
C ALA A 123 9.46 -0.76 -6.65
N ILE A 124 8.74 -1.87 -6.87
CA ILE A 124 9.16 -3.18 -6.37
C ILE A 124 10.37 -3.76 -7.12
N ILE A 125 10.58 -3.39 -8.39
CA ILE A 125 11.80 -3.75 -9.14
C ILE A 125 13.04 -3.22 -8.40
N VAL A 126 12.99 -2.00 -7.86
CA VAL A 126 14.10 -1.43 -7.08
C VAL A 126 14.42 -2.29 -5.88
N ILE A 127 13.41 -2.72 -5.11
CA ILE A 127 13.60 -3.61 -3.95
C ILE A 127 14.30 -4.91 -4.36
N TYR A 128 13.93 -5.48 -5.50
CA TYR A 128 14.53 -6.73 -5.95
C TYR A 128 15.95 -6.51 -6.44
N LEU A 129 16.22 -5.39 -7.13
CA LEU A 129 17.54 -5.03 -7.64
C LEU A 129 18.55 -4.83 -6.50
N VAL A 130 18.16 -4.18 -5.41
CA VAL A 130 19.04 -3.95 -4.26
C VAL A 130 19.14 -5.16 -3.33
N SER A 131 18.24 -6.14 -3.46
CA SER A 131 18.20 -7.30 -2.56
C SER A 131 19.49 -8.12 -2.45
N PRO A 132 20.33 -8.31 -3.49
CA PRO A 132 21.61 -9.01 -3.34
C PRO A 132 22.66 -8.18 -2.59
N LEU A 133 22.49 -6.85 -2.53
CA LEU A 133 23.42 -5.92 -1.88
C LEU A 133 23.04 -5.66 -0.41
N ILE A 134 21.77 -5.88 -0.05
CA ILE A 134 21.23 -5.59 1.28
C ILE A 134 20.95 -6.89 2.03
N GLN A 135 21.73 -7.13 3.08
CA GLN A 135 21.44 -8.16 4.07
C GLN A 135 21.24 -7.50 5.44
N VAL A 136 19.99 -7.44 5.90
CA VAL A 136 19.67 -6.84 7.21
C VAL A 136 20.15 -7.78 8.30
N LYS A 137 21.09 -7.30 9.12
CA LYS A 137 21.62 -8.01 10.27
C LYS A 137 20.61 -8.01 11.42
N ASN A 138 20.79 -8.91 12.39
CA ASN A 138 20.03 -8.84 13.63
C ASN A 138 20.44 -7.58 14.41
N VAL A 139 19.45 -6.76 14.74
CA VAL A 139 19.64 -5.46 15.38
C VAL A 139 18.93 -5.46 16.73
N ASN A 140 19.53 -4.82 17.74
CA ASN A 140 18.84 -4.58 19.00
C ASN A 140 17.59 -3.72 18.76
N GLY A 141 16.46 -4.09 19.38
CA GLY A 141 15.20 -3.37 19.25
C GLY A 141 15.26 -1.90 19.66
N LYS A 142 16.09 -1.54 20.65
CA LYS A 142 16.30 -0.11 21.01
C LYS A 142 16.94 0.68 19.88
N MET A 143 17.93 0.08 19.22
CA MET A 143 18.61 0.71 18.08
C MET A 143 17.67 0.80 16.88
N LEU A 144 16.89 -0.26 16.61
CA LEU A 144 15.88 -0.22 15.54
C LEU A 144 14.83 0.87 15.81
N LEU A 145 14.36 1.00 17.06
CA LEU A 145 13.43 2.05 17.46
C LEU A 145 14.03 3.45 17.27
N ALA A 146 15.28 3.66 17.70
CA ALA A 146 15.97 4.92 17.49
C ALA A 146 16.09 5.27 16.00
N LEU A 147 16.47 4.31 15.15
CA LEU A 147 16.52 4.49 13.70
C LEU A 147 15.14 4.83 13.11
N MET A 148 14.08 4.16 13.56
CA MET A 148 12.71 4.44 13.12
C MET A 148 12.26 5.86 13.51
N VAL A 149 12.59 6.33 14.72
CA VAL A 149 12.26 7.69 15.16
C VAL A 149 13.06 8.74 14.38
N VAL A 150 14.37 8.54 14.25
CA VAL A 150 15.24 9.49 13.54
C VAL A 150 14.86 9.59 12.06
N ILE A 151 14.76 8.47 11.36
CA ILE A 151 14.57 8.47 9.90
C ILE A 151 13.08 8.63 9.51
N GLY A 152 12.19 8.04 10.31
CA GLY A 152 10.76 8.03 10.02
C GLY A 152 10.01 9.30 10.43
N ILE A 153 10.55 10.06 11.39
CA ILE A 153 9.88 11.24 11.95
C ILE A 153 10.80 12.47 11.91
N VAL A 154 11.94 12.43 12.59
CA VAL A 154 12.80 13.62 12.81
C VAL A 154 13.41 14.12 11.50
N ALA A 155 13.97 13.22 10.70
CA ALA A 155 14.62 13.52 9.43
C ALA A 155 13.72 13.25 8.21
N ASN A 156 12.42 13.05 8.43
CA ASN A 156 11.50 12.77 7.35
C ASN A 156 11.12 14.05 6.62
N PRO A 157 11.41 14.19 5.31
CA PRO A 157 11.12 15.41 4.56
C PRO A 157 9.61 15.70 4.45
N ASN A 158 8.75 14.71 4.73
CA ASN A 158 7.29 14.86 4.74
C ASN A 158 6.73 15.23 6.13
N THR A 159 7.59 15.42 7.13
CA THR A 159 7.16 15.94 8.44
C THR A 159 6.84 17.43 8.33
N VAL A 160 5.71 17.84 8.91
CA VAL A 160 5.27 19.24 8.91
C VAL A 160 6.34 20.12 9.57
N SER A 161 6.83 21.11 8.82
CA SER A 161 7.85 22.06 9.25
C SER A 161 7.48 22.74 10.58
N GLN A 162 8.40 22.72 11.55
CA GLN A 162 8.25 23.38 12.85
C GLN A 162 9.31 24.45 13.00
N LYS A 163 8.88 25.68 13.34
CA LYS A 163 9.75 26.85 13.50
C LYS A 163 9.62 27.45 14.90
N ILE A 164 10.75 27.78 15.51
CA ILE A 164 10.82 28.53 16.79
C ILE A 164 11.75 29.71 16.53
N ASP A 165 11.28 30.94 16.77
CA ASP A 165 12.06 32.18 16.57
C ASP A 165 12.76 32.28 15.21
N GLY A 166 12.08 31.85 14.14
CA GLY A 166 12.61 31.85 12.77
C GLY A 166 13.56 30.68 12.43
N PHE A 167 13.96 29.88 13.43
CA PHE A 167 14.75 28.67 13.23
C PHE A 167 13.84 27.45 12.97
N GLU A 168 14.02 26.83 11.81
CA GLU A 168 13.34 25.58 11.43
C GLU A 168 14.10 24.38 12.00
N TRP A 169 13.58 23.79 13.08
CA TRP A 169 14.25 22.70 13.79
C TRP A 169 13.75 21.31 13.38
N LEU A 170 12.60 21.24 12.70
CA LEU A 170 12.08 20.02 12.05
C LEU A 170 11.53 20.34 10.66
N PRO A 171 11.70 19.41 9.69
CA PRO A 171 12.49 18.19 9.79
C PRO A 171 14.01 18.46 9.79
N VAL A 172 14.78 17.60 10.46
CA VAL A 172 16.26 17.65 10.41
C VAL A 172 16.72 17.18 9.03
N ASN A 173 17.37 18.05 8.28
CA ASN A 173 17.81 17.74 6.93
C ASN A 173 19.03 16.79 6.94
N LEU A 174 18.77 15.49 6.81
CA LEU A 174 19.80 14.47 6.58
C LEU A 174 20.04 14.19 5.08
N TYR A 175 19.64 15.11 4.19
CA TYR A 175 19.70 14.97 2.73
C TYR A 175 18.97 13.72 2.20
N ILE A 176 17.89 13.33 2.88
CA ILE A 176 17.02 12.23 2.43
C ILE A 176 16.07 12.76 1.37
N THR A 177 16.21 12.28 0.13
CA THR A 177 15.38 12.72 -0.99
C THR A 177 14.71 11.53 -1.70
N GLY A 178 13.44 11.70 -2.05
CA GLY A 178 12.67 10.77 -2.87
C GLY A 178 12.04 9.58 -2.13
N ASP A 179 10.87 9.15 -2.60
CA ASP A 179 10.06 8.11 -1.95
C ASP A 179 10.73 6.73 -1.96
N THR A 180 11.57 6.46 -2.96
CA THR A 180 12.29 5.19 -3.12
C THR A 180 13.12 4.84 -1.88
N PHE A 181 13.72 5.85 -1.23
CA PHE A 181 14.44 5.64 0.03
C PHE A 181 13.53 5.01 1.09
N TYR A 182 12.31 5.53 1.25
CA TYR A 182 11.32 4.99 2.19
C TYR A 182 10.83 3.61 1.80
N TYR A 183 10.69 3.31 0.51
CA TYR A 183 10.32 1.95 0.05
C TYR A 183 11.40 0.92 0.41
N VAL A 184 12.67 1.25 0.21
CA VAL A 184 13.80 0.40 0.64
C VAL A 184 13.84 0.30 2.17
N LEU A 185 13.63 1.41 2.88
CA LEU A 185 13.55 1.43 4.35
C LEU A 185 12.43 0.53 4.88
N TYR A 186 11.23 0.57 4.29
CA TYR A 186 10.15 -0.35 4.62
C TYR A 186 10.58 -1.81 4.42
N GLY A 187 11.26 -2.13 3.31
CA GLY A 187 11.84 -3.45 3.11
C GLY A 187 12.81 -3.86 4.23
N MET A 188 13.73 -2.97 4.60
CA MET A 188 14.69 -3.23 5.67
C MET A 188 14.02 -3.43 7.03
N LEU A 189 13.02 -2.60 7.37
CA LEU A 189 12.26 -2.70 8.61
C LEU A 189 11.38 -3.95 8.64
N GLY A 190 10.79 -4.34 7.51
CA GLY A 190 10.04 -5.59 7.39
C GLY A 190 10.89 -6.80 7.75
N ARG A 191 12.14 -6.84 7.26
CA ARG A 191 13.11 -7.86 7.65
C ARG A 191 13.54 -7.75 9.10
N GLY A 192 13.95 -6.56 9.54
CA GLY A 192 14.43 -6.30 10.90
C GLY A 192 13.40 -6.68 11.95
N ILE A 193 12.19 -6.14 11.85
CA ILE A 193 11.07 -6.46 12.75
C ILE A 193 10.70 -7.94 12.64
N GLY A 194 10.68 -8.50 11.42
CA GLY A 194 10.31 -9.90 11.20
C GLY A 194 11.21 -10.91 11.90
N MET A 195 12.50 -10.61 12.09
CA MET A 195 13.45 -11.46 12.82
C MET A 195 13.39 -11.30 14.35
N MET A 196 12.80 -10.22 14.85
CA MET A 196 12.79 -9.93 16.30
C MET A 196 11.73 -10.72 17.06
N GLU A 197 11.94 -10.96 18.35
CA GLU A 197 10.93 -11.52 19.24
C GLU A 197 10.06 -10.41 19.85
N THR A 198 8.97 -10.08 19.16
CA THR A 198 8.07 -8.96 19.51
C THR A 198 6.82 -9.39 20.28
N GLN A 199 6.69 -10.68 20.61
CA GLN A 199 5.47 -11.36 21.10
C GLN A 199 5.06 -11.01 22.55
N LYS A 200 5.11 -9.73 22.91
CA LYS A 200 4.76 -9.23 24.26
C LYS A 200 3.41 -8.53 24.21
N ARG A 201 2.53 -8.83 25.18
CA ARG A 201 1.17 -8.26 25.24
C ARG A 201 1.17 -6.72 25.26
N GLY A 202 2.12 -6.10 25.97
CA GLY A 202 2.28 -4.64 25.98
C GLY A 202 2.64 -4.04 24.62
N ILE A 203 3.46 -4.74 23.82
CA ILE A 203 3.82 -4.30 22.45
C ILE A 203 2.59 -4.36 21.56
N ASN A 204 1.75 -5.40 21.67
CA ASN A 204 0.53 -5.51 20.87
C ASN A 204 -0.43 -4.34 21.13
N TRP A 205 -0.66 -3.99 22.40
CA TRP A 205 -1.49 -2.85 22.77
C TRP A 205 -0.90 -1.52 22.29
N LEU A 206 0.41 -1.34 22.44
CA LEU A 206 1.11 -0.15 21.95
C LEU A 206 0.96 -0.01 20.43
N CYS A 207 1.18 -1.08 19.67
CA CYS A 207 1.02 -1.06 18.22
C CYS A 207 -0.44 -0.84 17.79
N ALA A 208 -1.41 -1.44 18.48
CA ALA A 208 -2.82 -1.18 18.19
C ALA A 208 -3.19 0.29 18.46
N ALA A 209 -2.77 0.84 19.60
CA ALA A 209 -2.98 2.24 19.92
C ALA A 209 -2.27 3.17 18.93
N ALA A 210 -1.00 2.91 18.60
CA ALA A 210 -0.23 3.72 17.64
C ALA A 210 -0.85 3.70 16.24
N PHE A 211 -1.37 2.55 15.80
CA PHE A 211 -2.12 2.45 14.53
C PHE A 211 -3.40 3.29 14.57
N LEU A 212 -4.24 3.15 15.60
CA LEU A 212 -5.49 3.89 15.71
C LEU A 212 -5.27 5.41 15.83
N VAL A 213 -4.30 5.83 16.64
CA VAL A 213 -3.92 7.24 16.79
C VAL A 213 -3.35 7.78 15.48
N GLY A 214 -2.49 7.03 14.79
CA GLY A 214 -1.94 7.45 13.51
C GLY A 214 -3.03 7.60 12.44
N VAL A 215 -3.99 6.67 12.37
CA VAL A 215 -5.16 6.79 11.48
C VAL A 215 -5.99 8.03 11.81
N PHE A 216 -6.21 8.29 13.10
CA PHE A 216 -6.92 9.49 13.55
C PHE A 216 -6.19 10.77 13.13
N ILE A 217 -4.87 10.84 13.34
CA ILE A 217 -4.04 11.99 12.96
C ILE A 217 -4.07 12.21 11.44
N ILE A 218 -3.92 11.14 10.64
CA ILE A 218 -4.01 11.24 9.17
C ILE A 218 -5.38 11.79 8.77
N SER A 219 -6.46 11.19 9.27
CA SER A 219 -7.83 11.60 8.94
C SER A 219 -8.11 13.05 9.34
N ARG A 220 -7.76 13.46 10.56
CA ARG A 220 -7.98 14.84 11.02
C ARG A 220 -7.05 15.84 10.33
N GLY A 221 -5.81 15.45 10.04
CA GLY A 221 -4.87 16.25 9.25
C GLY A 221 -5.40 16.53 7.85
N THR A 222 -5.90 15.51 7.16
CA THR A 222 -6.55 15.66 5.84
C THR A 222 -7.80 16.53 5.92
N LEU A 223 -8.63 16.39 6.96
CA LEU A 223 -9.81 17.24 7.14
C LEU A 223 -9.41 18.71 7.38
N HIS A 224 -8.41 18.95 8.23
CA HIS A 224 -7.87 20.28 8.49
C HIS A 224 -7.34 20.92 7.19
N GLU A 225 -6.59 20.18 6.38
CA GLU A 225 -6.10 20.70 5.10
C GLU A 225 -7.23 20.97 4.10
N LEU A 226 -8.24 20.10 4.04
CA LEU A 226 -9.41 20.34 3.22
C LEU A 226 -10.12 21.66 3.61
N GLN A 227 -10.30 21.89 4.90
CA GLN A 227 -10.92 23.12 5.41
C GLN A 227 -10.05 24.36 5.15
N TRP A 228 -8.74 24.24 5.37
CA TRP A 228 -7.79 25.33 5.19
C TRP A 228 -7.59 25.73 3.73
N ARG A 229 -7.41 24.74 2.85
CA ARG A 229 -7.13 24.95 1.42
C ARG A 229 -8.39 25.10 0.57
N GLY A 230 -9.56 24.73 1.13
CA GLY A 230 -10.83 24.68 0.41
C GLY A 230 -10.92 23.53 -0.60
N ASN A 231 -9.94 22.62 -0.64
CA ASN A 231 -9.95 21.45 -1.51
C ASN A 231 -9.07 20.32 -0.93
N PHE A 232 -9.29 19.10 -1.40
CA PHE A 232 -8.54 17.92 -1.00
C PHE A 232 -7.05 18.06 -1.31
N ALA A 233 -6.21 17.73 -0.33
CA ALA A 233 -4.77 17.57 -0.46
C ALA A 233 -4.36 16.19 0.05
N ASP A 234 -3.37 15.58 -0.61
CA ASP A 234 -2.90 14.24 -0.32
C ASP A 234 -1.69 14.19 0.63
N THR A 235 -1.33 15.32 1.25
CA THR A 235 -0.13 15.45 2.09
C THR A 235 -0.07 14.43 3.23
N TRP A 236 -1.19 14.25 3.96
CA TRP A 236 -1.28 13.26 5.04
C TRP A 236 -1.42 11.82 4.54
N TYR A 237 -1.71 11.63 3.24
CA TYR A 237 -1.90 10.33 2.60
C TYR A 237 -0.63 9.79 1.94
N LEU A 238 0.47 10.54 1.95
CA LEU A 238 1.74 10.12 1.40
C LEU A 238 2.25 8.84 2.08
N TYR A 239 2.63 7.85 1.28
CA TYR A 239 3.12 6.56 1.80
C TYR A 239 4.45 6.69 2.58
N CYS A 240 5.23 7.73 2.28
CA CYS A 240 6.46 8.10 2.97
C CYS A 240 6.21 9.07 4.14
N GLY A 241 4.96 9.49 4.39
CA GLY A 241 4.60 10.37 5.49
C GLY A 241 4.82 9.72 6.87
N PRO A 242 5.16 10.52 7.90
CA PRO A 242 5.56 10.00 9.21
C PRO A 242 4.46 9.16 9.89
N MET A 243 3.20 9.55 9.75
CA MET A 243 2.09 8.81 10.35
C MET A 243 1.81 7.49 9.63
N VAL A 244 1.86 7.48 8.29
CA VAL A 244 1.72 6.23 7.51
C VAL A 244 2.86 5.28 7.84
N PHE A 245 4.08 5.79 8.04
CA PHE A 245 5.25 5.02 8.46
C PHE A 245 5.04 4.35 9.83
N ILE A 246 4.60 5.10 10.84
CA ILE A 246 4.29 4.57 12.18
C ILE A 246 3.17 3.52 12.09
N CYS A 247 2.10 3.80 11.34
CA CYS A 247 0.99 2.86 11.18
C CYS A 247 1.43 1.55 10.50
N ALA A 248 2.29 1.62 9.47
CA ALA A 248 2.77 0.44 8.76
C ALA A 248 3.59 -0.49 9.67
N ILE A 249 4.52 0.08 10.43
CA ILE A 249 5.34 -0.64 11.42
C ILE A 249 4.46 -1.26 12.51
N SER A 250 3.51 -0.49 13.01
CA SER A 250 2.59 -0.92 14.06
C SER A 250 1.71 -2.09 13.59
N LEU A 251 1.11 -1.97 12.41
CA LEU A 251 0.24 -3.01 11.88
C LEU A 251 1.01 -4.28 11.50
N LEU A 252 2.20 -4.16 10.90
CA LEU A 252 3.06 -5.32 10.65
C LEU A 252 3.38 -6.06 11.95
N THR A 253 3.81 -5.32 12.98
CA THR A 253 4.18 -5.91 14.27
C THR A 253 2.97 -6.59 14.93
N LEU A 254 1.81 -5.93 14.91
CA LEU A 254 0.58 -6.48 15.46
C LEU A 254 0.13 -7.76 14.75
N VAL A 255 0.09 -7.78 13.41
CA VAL A 255 -0.31 -8.96 12.61
C VAL A 255 0.70 -10.09 12.76
N LYS A 256 2.00 -9.77 12.73
CA LYS A 256 3.06 -10.74 13.01
C LYS A 256 2.88 -11.40 14.39
N ASN A 257 2.48 -10.61 15.38
CA ASN A 257 2.34 -11.12 16.73
C ASN A 257 1.06 -11.94 16.95
N THR A 258 -0.05 -11.49 16.37
CA THR A 258 -1.39 -12.02 16.69
C THR A 258 -1.90 -13.03 15.65
N LEU A 259 -1.44 -12.95 14.40
CA LEU A 259 -1.95 -13.75 13.28
C LEU A 259 -0.88 -14.68 12.68
N ASN A 260 -0.01 -15.27 13.50
CA ASN A 260 1.02 -16.22 13.03
C ASN A 260 0.67 -17.71 13.26
N ALA A 261 -0.36 -18.02 14.06
CA ALA A 261 -0.69 -19.41 14.38
C ALA A 261 -1.06 -20.24 13.14
N ARG A 262 -1.86 -19.66 12.23
CA ARG A 262 -2.25 -20.25 10.95
C ARG A 262 -2.68 -19.17 9.95
N PRO A 263 -2.63 -19.43 8.63
CA PRO A 263 -3.28 -18.57 7.65
C PRO A 263 -4.79 -18.63 7.89
N LEU A 264 -5.44 -17.48 8.04
CA LEU A 264 -6.90 -17.40 8.13
C LEU A 264 -7.51 -17.76 6.77
N PRO A 265 -8.59 -18.56 6.69
CA PRO A 265 -9.08 -19.09 5.42
C PRO A 265 -9.35 -18.02 4.36
N VAL A 266 -10.03 -16.94 4.74
CA VAL A 266 -10.38 -15.83 3.84
C VAL A 266 -9.14 -15.03 3.44
N LEU A 267 -8.29 -14.64 4.40
CA LEU A 267 -7.08 -13.87 4.10
C LEU A 267 -6.08 -14.67 3.27
N GLY A 268 -5.92 -15.96 3.57
CA GLY A 268 -5.09 -16.87 2.79
C GLY A 268 -5.62 -17.06 1.37
N PHE A 269 -6.95 -17.09 1.19
CA PHE A 269 -7.57 -17.14 -0.14
C PHE A 269 -7.29 -15.87 -0.95
N ILE A 270 -7.49 -14.69 -0.35
CA ILE A 270 -7.20 -13.39 -0.98
C ILE A 270 -5.70 -13.25 -1.28
N SER A 271 -4.83 -13.62 -0.33
CA SER A 271 -3.37 -13.57 -0.48
C SER A 271 -2.89 -14.33 -1.71
N ARG A 272 -3.44 -15.51 -1.99
CA ARG A 272 -3.11 -16.31 -3.19
C ARG A 272 -3.48 -15.64 -4.52
N HIS A 273 -4.48 -14.77 -4.51
CA HIS A 273 -4.97 -14.04 -5.68
C HIS A 273 -4.58 -12.56 -5.67
N SER A 274 -3.78 -12.12 -4.69
CA SER A 274 -3.48 -10.71 -4.44
C SER A 274 -2.88 -10.00 -5.66
N LEU A 275 -2.05 -10.69 -6.44
CA LEU A 275 -1.46 -10.17 -7.68
C LEU A 275 -2.53 -9.91 -8.75
N GLY A 276 -3.43 -10.86 -8.98
CA GLY A 276 -4.55 -10.71 -9.92
C GLY A 276 -5.54 -9.65 -9.45
N ILE A 277 -5.89 -9.63 -8.17
CA ILE A 277 -6.75 -8.59 -7.59
C ILE A 277 -6.12 -7.22 -7.81
N TYR A 278 -4.84 -7.06 -7.48
CA TYR A 278 -4.11 -5.84 -7.74
C TYR A 278 -4.12 -5.47 -9.23
N GLY A 279 -3.95 -6.42 -10.14
CA GLY A 279 -3.97 -6.14 -11.58
C GLY A 279 -5.31 -5.62 -12.09
N PHE A 280 -6.42 -6.20 -11.65
CA PHE A 280 -7.76 -5.94 -12.19
C PHE A 280 -8.57 -4.88 -11.44
N HIS A 281 -8.37 -4.68 -10.14
CA HIS A 281 -9.29 -3.88 -9.31
C HIS A 281 -9.52 -2.47 -9.83
N ALA A 282 -8.48 -1.79 -10.29
CA ALA A 282 -8.57 -0.42 -10.77
C ALA A 282 -9.45 -0.30 -12.03
N LEU A 283 -9.35 -1.28 -12.94
CA LEU A 283 -10.18 -1.34 -14.15
C LEU A 283 -11.64 -1.62 -13.81
N VAL A 284 -11.88 -2.50 -12.82
CA VAL A 284 -13.24 -2.81 -12.35
C VAL A 284 -13.87 -1.58 -11.68
N ILE A 285 -13.16 -0.90 -10.76
CA ILE A 285 -13.63 0.33 -10.12
C ILE A 285 -13.96 1.38 -11.19
N HIS A 286 -13.05 1.60 -12.15
CA HIS A 286 -13.28 2.55 -13.22
C HIS A 286 -14.51 2.19 -14.06
N ALA A 287 -14.69 0.91 -14.41
CA ALA A 287 -15.86 0.45 -15.16
C ALA A 287 -17.18 0.65 -14.38
N LEU A 288 -17.20 0.38 -13.08
CA LEU A 288 -18.38 0.57 -12.24
C LEU A 288 -18.77 2.05 -12.14
N ARG A 289 -17.78 2.93 -11.94
CA ARG A 289 -17.98 4.39 -11.83
C ARG A 289 -18.44 5.01 -13.14
N THR A 290 -17.85 4.63 -14.26
CA THR A 290 -18.16 5.21 -15.58
C THR A 290 -19.49 4.73 -16.17
N ARG A 291 -19.97 3.54 -15.78
CA ARG A 291 -21.25 2.99 -16.24
C ARG A 291 -22.44 3.32 -15.33
N GLY A 292 -22.25 4.17 -14.32
CA GLY A 292 -23.32 4.63 -13.45
C GLY A 292 -23.90 3.54 -12.53
N VAL A 293 -23.15 2.48 -12.23
CA VAL A 293 -23.56 1.39 -11.31
C VAL A 293 -23.34 1.79 -9.83
N GLU A 294 -23.23 3.09 -9.58
CA GLU A 294 -22.96 3.67 -8.27
C GLU A 294 -24.25 4.06 -7.55
N LEU A 295 -24.28 3.83 -6.24
CA LEU A 295 -25.39 4.14 -5.35
C LEU A 295 -25.20 5.57 -4.81
N LYS A 296 -25.28 6.58 -5.69
CA LYS A 296 -25.01 8.00 -5.35
C LYS A 296 -25.78 8.49 -4.13
N SER A 297 -27.03 8.05 -3.98
CA SER A 297 -27.91 8.44 -2.88
C SER A 297 -27.48 7.89 -1.52
N TRP A 298 -26.62 6.86 -1.49
CA TRP A 298 -26.20 6.17 -0.27
C TRP A 298 -24.68 5.97 -0.25
N PRO A 299 -23.87 7.03 -0.01
CA PRO A 299 -22.41 6.98 -0.14
C PRO A 299 -21.72 5.86 0.64
N VAL A 300 -22.14 5.59 1.88
CA VAL A 300 -21.55 4.48 2.68
C VAL A 300 -21.89 3.13 2.08
N LEU A 301 -23.13 2.94 1.61
CA LEU A 301 -23.55 1.72 0.95
C LEU A 301 -22.83 1.55 -0.40
N ASP A 302 -22.60 2.64 -1.13
CA ASP A 302 -21.81 2.62 -2.36
C ASP A 302 -20.36 2.20 -2.12
N ILE A 303 -19.71 2.70 -1.05
CA ILE A 303 -18.36 2.25 -0.68
C ILE A 303 -18.35 0.73 -0.48
N VAL A 304 -19.30 0.19 0.29
CA VAL A 304 -19.39 -1.27 0.52
C VAL A 304 -19.68 -2.02 -0.79
N TRP A 305 -20.60 -1.50 -1.61
CA TRP A 305 -20.98 -2.08 -2.89
C TRP A 305 -19.81 -2.14 -3.88
N ILE A 306 -19.18 -1.00 -4.16
CA ILE A 306 -18.06 -0.90 -5.09
C ILE A 306 -16.89 -1.73 -4.58
N PHE A 307 -16.59 -1.71 -3.28
CA PHE A 307 -15.55 -2.55 -2.69
C PHE A 307 -15.82 -4.04 -2.91
N THR A 308 -17.02 -4.51 -2.56
CA THR A 308 -17.39 -5.93 -2.65
C THR A 308 -17.42 -6.39 -4.10
N VAL A 309 -18.07 -5.65 -5.01
CA VAL A 309 -18.12 -6.02 -6.43
C VAL A 309 -16.73 -6.02 -7.03
N THR A 310 -15.91 -5.01 -6.75
CA THR A 310 -14.53 -4.95 -7.22
C THR A 310 -13.72 -6.15 -6.75
N LEU A 311 -13.80 -6.49 -5.47
CA LEU A 311 -13.08 -7.62 -4.89
C LEU A 311 -13.53 -8.94 -5.53
N VAL A 312 -14.85 -9.18 -5.63
CA VAL A 312 -15.41 -10.41 -6.19
C VAL A 312 -15.06 -10.55 -7.66
N VAL A 313 -15.27 -9.52 -8.48
CA VAL A 313 -14.96 -9.57 -9.92
C VAL A 313 -13.46 -9.76 -10.13
N SER A 314 -12.61 -9.04 -9.40
CA SER A 314 -11.16 -9.20 -9.54
C SER A 314 -10.67 -10.57 -9.06
N LEU A 315 -11.30 -11.15 -8.04
CA LEU A 315 -11.05 -12.53 -7.61
C LEU A 315 -11.44 -13.54 -8.69
N LEU A 316 -12.61 -13.40 -9.31
CA LEU A 316 -13.06 -14.28 -10.39
C LEU A 316 -12.15 -14.18 -11.61
N LEU A 317 -11.75 -12.97 -12.00
CA LEU A 317 -10.79 -12.74 -13.08
C LEU A 317 -9.42 -13.34 -12.75
N SER A 318 -8.95 -13.20 -11.50
CA SER A 318 -7.70 -13.82 -11.06
C SER A 318 -7.78 -15.35 -11.11
N MET A 319 -8.90 -15.95 -10.68
CA MET A 319 -9.11 -17.40 -10.76
C MET A 319 -9.16 -17.89 -12.21
N LEU A 320 -9.82 -17.15 -13.10
CA LEU A 320 -9.84 -17.46 -14.53
C LEU A 320 -8.43 -17.38 -15.13
N LEU A 321 -7.68 -16.33 -14.79
CA LEU A 321 -6.31 -16.15 -15.23
C LEU A 321 -5.41 -17.30 -14.75
N GLN A 322 -5.56 -17.76 -13.51
CA GLN A 322 -4.80 -18.92 -12.99
C GLN A 322 -5.10 -20.22 -13.73
N ARG A 323 -6.28 -20.38 -14.33
CA ARG A 323 -6.59 -21.54 -15.17
C ARG A 323 -5.88 -21.49 -16.52
N ILE A 324 -5.68 -20.29 -17.06
CA ILE A 324 -5.04 -20.07 -18.37
C ILE A 324 -3.51 -20.03 -18.22
N ASP A 325 -3.01 -19.28 -17.24
CA ASP A 325 -1.59 -19.14 -16.90
C ASP A 325 -1.11 -20.29 -16.01
N THR A 326 -1.08 -21.49 -16.61
CA THR A 326 -0.65 -22.73 -15.93
C THR A 326 0.76 -22.66 -15.35
N ARG A 327 1.62 -21.80 -15.90
CA ARG A 327 3.01 -21.57 -15.44
C ARG A 327 3.14 -20.45 -14.39
N ARG A 328 2.05 -19.77 -14.03
CA ARG A 328 1.98 -18.71 -13.01
C ARG A 328 2.94 -17.53 -13.23
N PHE A 329 3.09 -17.12 -14.49
CA PHE A 329 3.88 -15.93 -14.84
C PHE A 329 3.21 -14.62 -14.45
N VAL A 330 1.87 -14.55 -14.49
CA VAL A 330 1.09 -13.30 -14.32
C VAL A 330 -0.06 -13.42 -13.32
N SER A 331 -0.37 -14.66 -12.90
CA SER A 331 -1.53 -15.02 -12.07
C SER A 331 -1.27 -15.20 -10.57
#